data_AF-A0AAU8CSS5-F1
#
_entry.id   AF-A0AAU8CSS5-F1
#
_cell.length_a   1.000
_cell.length_b   1.000
_cell.length_c   1.000
_cell.angle_alpha   90.00
_cell.angle_beta   90.00
_cell.angle_gamma   90.00
#
_symmetry.space_group_name_H-M   'P 1'
#
loop_
_entity.id
_entity.type
_entity.pdbx_description
1 polymer ?
#
loop_
_entity_poly.entity_id
_entity_poly.type
_entity_poly.pdbx_seq_one_letter_code
_entity_poly.pdbx_strand_id
1 'polypeptide(L)'
;MRDAFKAMPVKSDRNDARGIAQLMRLGWFRPVHCKSLAAQEVRAVLTARKLVQSKLRDVENSLRGFGLKVGKTTPLSFGARIRELVASHPNLKTVAAGLLSVHAVLLREFQAFEKKVRALVRQDARARRVMSTLGVGAALSIYLDASESLGANTMASPCPDPRATSEVGK
;
A
#
# COMPACT_ATOMS: atom_id res chain seq x y z
N MET A 1 -18.56 13.17 -18.25
CA MET A 1 -17.55 12.44 -19.05
C MET A 1 -18.11 11.19 -19.71
N ARG A 2 -18.81 10.29 -18.98
CA ARG A 2 -19.40 9.07 -19.57
C ARG A 2 -20.41 9.34 -20.70
N ASP A 3 -21.13 10.45 -20.65
CA ASP A 3 -22.11 10.81 -21.69
C ASP A 3 -21.49 11.35 -22.98
N ALA A 4 -20.24 11.83 -22.96
CA ALA A 4 -19.56 12.34 -24.15
C ALA A 4 -19.22 11.23 -25.17
N PHE A 5 -19.14 9.98 -24.71
CA PHE A 5 -18.83 8.81 -25.54
C PHE A 5 -20.03 7.97 -25.94
N LYS A 6 -21.24 8.32 -25.48
CA LYS A 6 -22.46 7.58 -25.84
C LYS A 6 -22.74 7.57 -27.35
N ALA A 7 -22.22 8.55 -28.09
CA ALA A 7 -22.34 8.64 -29.54
C ALA A 7 -21.34 7.77 -30.34
N MET A 8 -20.36 7.13 -29.68
CA MET A 8 -19.37 6.25 -30.31
C MET A 8 -19.55 4.80 -29.81
N PRO A 9 -20.47 4.03 -30.41
CA PRO A 9 -20.82 2.69 -29.92
C PRO A 9 -19.74 1.63 -30.16
N VAL A 10 -18.79 1.87 -31.08
CA VAL A 10 -17.71 0.93 -31.40
C VAL A 10 -16.42 1.34 -30.67
N LYS A 11 -16.05 0.57 -29.66
CA LYS A 11 -14.79 0.71 -28.94
C LYS A 11 -13.64 0.19 -29.80
N SER A 12 -12.76 1.08 -30.22
CA SER A 12 -11.48 0.76 -30.87
C SER A 12 -10.42 1.71 -30.35
N ASP A 13 -9.14 1.30 -30.33
CA ASP A 13 -8.06 2.17 -29.86
C ASP A 13 -7.99 3.50 -30.64
N ARG A 14 -8.33 3.45 -31.94
CA ARG A 14 -8.41 4.65 -32.80
C ARG A 14 -9.53 5.60 -32.36
N ASN A 15 -10.68 5.07 -31.98
CA ASN A 15 -11.82 5.84 -31.51
C ASN A 15 -11.58 6.40 -30.09
N ASP A 16 -11.00 5.59 -29.21
CA ASP A 16 -10.63 5.98 -27.85
C ASP A 16 -9.58 7.11 -27.87
N ALA A 17 -8.54 6.98 -28.70
CA ALA A 17 -7.52 8.03 -28.89
C ALA A 17 -8.12 9.33 -29.43
N ARG A 18 -9.01 9.25 -30.43
CA ARG A 18 -9.72 10.42 -30.97
C ARG A 18 -10.60 11.09 -29.90
N GLY A 19 -11.25 10.28 -29.08
CA GLY A 19 -12.05 10.69 -27.95
C GLY A 19 -11.27 11.47 -26.90
N ILE A 20 -10.14 10.91 -26.46
CA ILE A 20 -9.22 11.57 -25.52
C ILE A 20 -8.72 12.88 -26.12
N ALA A 21 -8.30 12.89 -27.39
CA ALA A 21 -7.82 14.10 -28.06
C ALA A 21 -8.89 15.20 -28.11
N GLN A 22 -10.17 14.86 -28.28
CA GLN A 22 -11.26 15.82 -28.26
C GLN A 22 -11.55 16.36 -26.85
N LEU A 23 -11.48 15.51 -25.83
CA LEU A 23 -11.55 15.94 -24.43
C LEU A 23 -10.40 16.88 -24.05
N MET A 24 -9.18 16.63 -24.54
CA MET A 24 -8.04 17.52 -24.33
C MET A 24 -8.24 18.87 -25.01
N ARG A 25 -8.73 18.90 -26.27
CA ARG A 25 -9.02 20.15 -27.00
C ARG A 25 -10.08 21.01 -26.33
N LEU A 26 -11.08 20.40 -25.69
CA LEU A 26 -12.14 21.11 -24.97
C LEU A 26 -11.71 21.57 -23.57
N GLY A 27 -10.49 21.23 -23.13
CA GLY A 27 -10.07 21.45 -21.74
C GLY A 27 -10.86 20.62 -20.73
N TRP A 28 -11.61 19.60 -21.19
CA TRP A 28 -12.45 18.74 -20.36
C TRP A 28 -11.64 17.61 -19.73
N PHE A 29 -10.56 17.99 -19.07
CA PHE A 29 -9.74 17.10 -18.27
C PHE A 29 -9.47 17.73 -16.92
N ARG A 30 -9.31 16.90 -15.90
CA ARG A 30 -8.83 17.35 -14.59
C ARG A 30 -7.38 16.94 -14.48
N PRO A 31 -6.46 17.85 -14.13
CA PRO A 31 -5.09 17.46 -13.83
C PRO A 31 -5.11 16.43 -12.69
N VAL A 32 -4.45 15.30 -12.94
CA VAL A 32 -4.24 14.25 -11.94
C VAL A 32 -2.75 14.12 -11.72
N HIS A 33 -2.36 14.09 -10.46
CA HIS A 33 -0.97 13.98 -10.07
C HIS A 33 -0.47 12.56 -10.33
N CYS A 34 0.57 12.44 -11.14
CA CYS A 34 1.28 11.18 -11.34
C CYS A 34 2.26 10.96 -10.19
N LYS A 35 2.28 9.74 -9.63
CA LYS A 35 3.22 9.39 -8.57
C LYS A 35 4.64 9.37 -9.10
N SER A 36 5.55 10.02 -8.38
CA SER A 36 6.99 9.92 -8.67
C SER A 36 7.49 8.49 -8.47
N LEU A 37 8.59 8.14 -9.15
CA LEU A 37 9.22 6.82 -9.02
C LEU A 37 9.59 6.53 -7.55
N ALA A 38 10.16 7.52 -6.85
CA ALA A 38 10.48 7.41 -5.43
C ALA A 38 9.23 7.11 -4.56
N ALA A 39 8.08 7.77 -4.83
CA ALA A 39 6.84 7.49 -4.12
C ALA A 39 6.30 6.08 -4.43
N GLN A 40 6.52 5.56 -5.64
CA GLN A 40 6.16 4.18 -6.01
C GLN A 40 7.04 3.17 -5.27
N GLU A 41 8.36 3.39 -5.18
CA GLU A 41 9.29 2.52 -4.44
C GLU A 41 8.94 2.45 -2.96
N VAL A 42 8.67 3.59 -2.34
CA VAL A 42 8.23 3.66 -0.93
C VAL A 42 6.93 2.86 -0.73
N ARG A 43 5.97 3.03 -1.64
CA ARG A 43 4.70 2.29 -1.57
C ARG A 43 4.89 0.79 -1.77
N ALA A 44 5.83 0.38 -2.63
CA ALA A 44 6.18 -1.03 -2.83
C ALA A 44 6.74 -1.65 -1.54
N VAL A 45 7.64 -0.96 -0.85
CA VAL A 45 8.18 -1.41 0.46
C VAL A 45 7.08 -1.55 1.51
N LEU A 46 6.16 -0.58 1.61
CA LEU A 46 5.05 -0.64 2.56
C LEU A 46 4.08 -1.78 2.26
N THR A 47 3.82 -2.03 0.98
CA THR A 47 2.94 -3.12 0.51
C THR A 47 3.57 -4.47 0.79
N ALA A 48 4.87 -4.63 0.49
CA ALA A 48 5.63 -5.84 0.79
C ALA A 48 5.65 -6.13 2.30
N ARG A 49 5.90 -5.12 3.14
CA ARG A 49 5.83 -5.24 4.61
C ARG A 49 4.46 -5.77 5.06
N LYS A 50 3.37 -5.18 4.56
CA LYS A 50 1.99 -5.59 4.91
C LYS A 50 1.71 -7.04 4.48
N LEU A 51 2.17 -7.43 3.30
CA LEU A 51 2.04 -8.79 2.79
C LEU A 51 2.75 -9.79 3.70
N VAL A 52 4.02 -9.54 4.02
CA VAL A 52 4.81 -10.41 4.92
C VAL A 52 4.17 -10.51 6.30
N GLN A 53 3.68 -9.39 6.84
CA GLN A 53 2.99 -9.38 8.13
C GLN A 53 1.72 -10.24 8.12
N SER A 54 0.95 -10.21 7.03
CA SER A 54 -0.23 -11.07 6.86
C SER A 54 0.17 -12.53 6.82
N LYS A 55 1.18 -12.88 6.02
CA LYS A 55 1.65 -14.27 5.90
C LYS A 55 2.23 -14.82 7.19
N LEU A 56 2.92 -13.99 7.96
CA LEU A 56 3.42 -14.36 9.28
C LEU A 56 2.26 -14.72 10.23
N ARG A 57 1.20 -13.90 10.26
CA ARG A 57 -0.01 -14.18 11.04
C ARG A 57 -0.74 -15.44 10.56
N ASP A 58 -0.82 -15.65 9.24
CA ASP A 58 -1.43 -16.85 8.68
C ASP A 58 -0.70 -18.10 9.19
N VAL A 59 0.64 -18.11 9.17
CA VAL A 59 1.46 -19.21 9.69
C VAL A 59 1.28 -19.42 11.19
N GLU A 60 1.28 -18.34 11.98
CA GLU A 60 1.02 -18.42 13.43
C GLU A 60 -0.37 -18.98 13.74
N ASN A 61 -1.38 -18.57 12.97
CA ASN A 61 -2.75 -19.04 13.11
C ASN A 61 -2.89 -20.51 12.70
N SER A 62 -2.24 -20.94 11.62
CA SER A 62 -2.19 -22.36 11.23
C SER A 62 -1.59 -23.22 12.35
N LEU A 63 -0.50 -22.75 12.97
CA LEU A 63 0.14 -23.44 14.09
C LEU A 63 -0.75 -23.50 15.36
N ARG A 64 -1.55 -22.45 15.63
CA ARG A 64 -2.54 -22.45 16.72
C ARG A 64 -3.78 -23.29 16.39
N GLY A 65 -4.12 -23.43 15.11
CA GLY A 65 -5.30 -24.12 14.60
C GLY A 65 -5.27 -25.64 14.77
N PHE A 66 -4.11 -26.25 15.05
CA PHE A 66 -3.99 -27.69 15.36
C PHE A 66 -4.56 -28.10 16.72
N GLY A 67 -5.41 -27.28 17.36
CA GLY A 67 -5.98 -27.54 18.69
C GLY A 67 -4.98 -27.37 19.85
N LEU A 68 -3.78 -26.88 19.57
CA LEU A 68 -2.73 -26.68 20.57
C LEU A 68 -2.97 -25.37 21.32
N LYS A 69 -3.17 -25.45 22.64
CA LYS A 69 -3.26 -24.26 23.51
C LYS A 69 -1.87 -23.66 23.72
N VAL A 70 -1.42 -22.84 22.75
CA VAL A 70 -0.11 -22.18 22.76
C VAL A 70 0.03 -21.16 23.91
N GLY A 71 -1.08 -20.62 24.42
CA GLY A 71 -1.07 -19.63 25.51
C GLY A 71 -0.46 -18.29 25.09
N LYS A 72 -0.15 -17.43 26.09
CA LYS A 72 0.57 -16.17 25.87
C LYS A 72 2.03 -16.50 25.50
N THR A 73 2.48 -16.04 24.34
CA THR A 73 3.82 -16.33 23.82
C THR A 73 4.45 -15.06 23.27
N THR A 74 5.77 -14.96 23.41
CA THR A 74 6.56 -13.90 22.75
C THR A 74 7.10 -14.45 21.42
N PRO A 75 7.48 -13.60 20.46
CA PRO A 75 8.06 -14.06 19.19
C PRO A 75 9.26 -15.00 19.37
N LEU A 76 10.07 -14.78 20.41
CA LEU A 76 11.22 -15.61 20.77
C LEU A 76 10.81 -16.96 21.38
N SER A 77 9.82 -16.96 22.28
CA SER A 77 9.37 -18.18 22.96
C SER A 77 8.37 -19.01 22.13
N PHE A 78 7.80 -18.45 21.07
CA PHE A 78 6.80 -19.10 20.22
C PHE A 78 7.33 -20.40 19.60
N GLY A 79 8.52 -20.36 18.98
CA GLY A 79 9.08 -21.53 18.32
C GLY A 79 9.50 -22.66 19.28
N ALA A 80 9.91 -22.33 20.50
CA ALA A 80 10.19 -23.34 21.54
C ALA A 80 8.89 -23.97 22.03
N ARG A 81 7.87 -23.15 22.32
CA ARG A 81 6.58 -23.60 22.80
C ARG A 81 5.85 -24.52 21.82
N ILE A 82 5.88 -24.20 20.53
CA ILE A 82 5.30 -25.07 19.48
C ILE A 82 6.00 -26.43 19.47
N ARG A 83 7.34 -26.45 19.58
CA ARG A 83 8.10 -27.71 19.59
C ARG A 83 7.77 -28.58 20.79
N GLU A 84 7.58 -28.00 21.97
CA GLU A 84 7.11 -28.73 23.17
C GLU A 84 5.72 -29.33 22.96
N LEU A 85 4.77 -28.53 22.47
CA LEU A 85 3.38 -28.94 22.32
C LEU A 85 3.18 -30.06 21.28
N VAL A 86 4.08 -30.12 20.30
CA VAL A 86 4.03 -31.09 19.21
C VAL A 86 4.86 -32.35 19.51
N ALA A 87 5.64 -32.36 20.60
CA ALA A 87 6.54 -33.47 20.92
C ALA A 87 5.84 -34.83 21.04
N SER A 88 4.59 -34.85 21.49
CA SER A 88 3.75 -36.05 21.63
C SER A 88 3.06 -36.51 20.33
N HIS A 89 3.16 -35.75 19.24
CA HIS A 89 2.44 -36.02 17.99
C HIS A 89 3.40 -36.07 16.78
N PRO A 90 3.88 -37.27 16.37
CA PRO A 90 4.93 -37.41 15.36
C PRO A 90 4.56 -36.84 13.98
N ASN A 91 3.30 -36.98 13.54
CA ASN A 91 2.84 -36.41 12.27
C ASN A 91 2.80 -34.87 12.29
N LEU A 92 2.35 -34.29 13.41
CA LEU A 92 2.33 -32.84 13.59
C LEU A 92 3.73 -32.26 13.70
N LYS A 93 4.72 -33.04 14.18
CA LYS A 93 6.11 -32.61 14.36
C LYS A 93 6.77 -32.18 13.07
N THR A 94 6.58 -32.95 12.00
CA THR A 94 7.13 -32.64 10.67
C THR A 94 6.48 -31.38 10.10
N VAL A 95 5.16 -31.25 10.21
CA VAL A 95 4.41 -30.08 9.72
C VAL A 95 4.81 -28.82 10.49
N ALA A 96 4.86 -28.91 11.83
CA ALA A 96 5.23 -27.79 12.69
C ALA A 96 6.67 -27.34 12.45
N ALA A 97 7.61 -28.27 12.24
CA ALA A 97 9.00 -27.94 11.89
C ALA A 97 9.09 -27.13 10.59
N GLY A 98 8.34 -27.54 9.55
CA GLY A 98 8.27 -26.81 8.28
C GLY A 98 7.70 -25.40 8.45
N LEU A 99 6.57 -25.27 9.16
CA LEU A 99 5.94 -23.97 9.41
C LEU A 99 6.80 -23.05 10.29
N LEU A 100 7.55 -23.60 11.26
CA LEU A 100 8.50 -22.82 12.08
C LEU A 100 9.69 -22.31 11.26
N SER A 101 10.17 -23.09 10.29
CA SER A 101 11.22 -22.64 9.36
C SER A 101 10.73 -21.45 8.52
N VAL A 102 9.53 -21.56 7.95
CA VAL A 102 8.90 -20.47 7.19
C VAL A 102 8.66 -19.24 8.07
N HIS A 103 8.15 -19.45 9.30
CA HIS A 103 7.94 -18.38 10.28
C HIS A 103 9.24 -17.61 10.58
N ALA A 104 10.35 -18.31 10.80
CA ALA A 104 11.64 -17.69 11.07
C ALA A 104 12.14 -16.81 9.90
N VAL A 105 11.94 -17.27 8.66
CA VAL A 105 12.28 -16.48 7.46
C VAL A 105 11.37 -15.26 7.36
N LEU A 106 10.05 -15.43 7.47
CA LEU A 106 9.09 -14.32 7.41
C LEU A 106 9.37 -13.27 8.50
N LEU A 107 9.71 -13.69 9.72
CA LEU A 107 10.02 -12.78 10.82
C LEU A 107 11.28 -11.96 10.53
N ARG A 108 12.33 -12.59 10.01
CA ARG A 108 13.57 -11.92 9.59
C ARG A 108 13.31 -10.87 8.52
N GLU A 109 12.59 -11.24 7.46
CA GLU A 109 12.27 -10.33 6.36
C GLU A 109 11.35 -9.19 6.83
N PHE A 110 10.38 -9.48 7.70
CA PHE A 110 9.53 -8.47 8.30
C PHE A 110 10.35 -7.44 9.09
N GLN A 111 11.32 -7.89 9.90
CA GLN A 111 12.22 -7.01 10.65
C GLN A 111 13.12 -6.18 9.71
N ALA A 112 13.58 -6.76 8.60
CA ALA A 112 14.33 -6.04 7.59
C ALA A 112 13.49 -4.93 6.93
N PHE A 113 12.24 -5.22 6.57
CA PHE A 113 11.31 -4.20 6.06
C PHE A 113 11.00 -3.13 7.11
N GLU A 114 10.79 -3.49 8.38
CA GLU A 114 10.63 -2.54 9.49
C GLU A 114 11.84 -1.62 9.64
N LYS A 115 13.06 -2.16 9.52
CA LYS A 115 14.29 -1.35 9.56
C LYS A 115 14.36 -0.40 8.36
N LYS A 116 14.00 -0.87 7.16
CA LYS A 116 13.98 -0.05 5.94
C LYS A 116 12.95 1.07 6.02
N VAL A 117 11.72 0.78 6.48
CA VAL A 117 10.68 1.80 6.71
C VAL A 117 11.14 2.83 7.73
N ARG A 118 11.75 2.42 8.85
CA ARG A 118 12.30 3.36 9.84
C ARG A 118 13.43 4.21 9.28
N ALA A 119 14.27 3.68 8.41
CA ALA A 119 15.32 4.45 7.75
C ALA A 119 14.72 5.52 6.81
N LEU A 120 13.71 5.15 6.02
CA LEU A 120 12.97 6.08 5.15
C LEU A 120 12.33 7.23 5.96
N VAL A 121 11.63 6.90 7.06
CA VAL A 121 11.09 7.92 7.99
C VAL A 121 12.18 8.87 8.48
N ARG A 122 13.35 8.35 8.88
CA ARG A 122 14.40 9.18 9.47
C ARG A 122 14.98 10.19 8.48
N GLN A 123 15.00 9.85 7.19
CA GLN A 123 15.51 10.71 6.13
C GLN A 123 14.50 11.78 5.72
N ASP A 124 13.21 11.54 5.94
CA ASP A 124 12.15 12.48 5.58
C ASP A 124 11.67 13.33 6.75
N ALA A 125 11.92 14.64 6.65
CA ALA A 125 11.51 15.62 7.66
C ALA A 125 9.98 15.74 7.79
N ARG A 126 9.21 15.51 6.73
CA ARG A 126 7.73 15.55 6.75
C ARG A 126 7.17 14.32 7.46
N ALA A 127 7.63 13.13 7.10
CA ALA A 127 7.29 11.90 7.83
C ALA A 127 7.57 12.02 9.34
N ARG A 128 8.74 12.54 9.75
CA ARG A 128 9.04 12.73 11.18
C ARG A 128 8.08 13.72 11.85
N ARG A 129 7.72 14.79 11.16
CA ARG A 129 6.77 15.79 11.67
C ARG A 129 5.40 15.17 11.85
N VAL A 130 4.90 14.41 10.86
CA VAL A 130 3.63 13.67 10.93
C VAL A 130 3.62 12.65 12.08
N MET A 131 4.73 11.93 12.31
CA MET A 131 4.82 11.02 13.46
C MET A 131 4.69 11.75 14.80
N SER A 132 5.31 12.93 14.91
CA SER A 132 5.39 13.68 16.15
C SER A 132 4.10 14.45 16.45
N THR A 133 3.39 14.93 15.42
CA THR A 133 2.15 15.72 15.57
C THR A 133 0.89 14.86 15.68
N LEU A 134 0.82 13.71 14.99
CA LEU A 134 -0.36 12.84 14.94
C LEU A 134 -0.21 11.55 15.75
N GLY A 135 0.96 11.27 16.33
CA GLY A 135 1.22 10.04 17.12
C GLY A 135 1.13 8.75 16.28
N VAL A 136 1.15 8.86 14.96
CA VAL A 136 1.01 7.74 14.03
C VAL A 136 2.36 7.03 13.80
N GLY A 137 2.33 5.71 13.70
CA GLY A 137 3.53 4.90 13.52
C GLY A 137 4.26 5.15 12.19
N ALA A 138 5.55 4.80 12.16
CA ALA A 138 6.48 4.96 11.03
C ALA A 138 5.91 4.58 9.64
N ALA A 139 5.15 3.50 9.56
CA ALA A 139 4.56 3.04 8.31
C ALA A 139 3.44 3.94 7.77
N LEU A 140 2.63 4.52 8.64
CA LEU A 140 1.54 5.42 8.25
C LEU A 140 2.09 6.81 7.91
N SER A 141 3.09 7.26 8.66
CA SER A 141 3.76 8.54 8.40
C SER A 141 4.43 8.58 7.02
N ILE A 142 5.21 7.55 6.64
CA ILE A 142 5.82 7.48 5.31
C ILE A 142 4.78 7.25 4.20
N TYR A 143 3.66 6.57 4.49
CA TYR A 143 2.56 6.47 3.54
C TYR A 143 1.93 7.83 3.24
N LEU A 144 1.72 8.64 4.29
CA LEU A 144 1.14 9.98 4.16
C LEU A 144 2.09 10.93 3.41
N ASP A 145 3.39 10.93 3.74
CA ASP A 145 4.36 11.72 2.98
C ASP A 145 4.48 11.25 1.51
N ALA A 146 4.53 9.94 1.26
CA ALA A 146 4.51 9.41 -0.11
C ALA A 146 3.21 9.74 -0.87
N SER A 147 2.14 10.08 -0.15
CA SER A 147 0.88 10.55 -0.74
C SER A 147 0.82 12.08 -0.94
N GLU A 148 1.61 12.86 -0.19
CA GLU A 148 1.71 14.32 -0.33
C GLU A 148 2.82 14.75 -1.30
N SER A 149 3.89 13.96 -1.44
CA SER A 149 4.91 14.12 -2.49
C SER A 149 4.38 13.90 -3.91
N LEU A 150 3.09 13.57 -4.06
CA LEU A 150 2.31 13.78 -5.29
C LEU A 150 2.23 15.26 -5.71
N GLY A 151 2.59 16.22 -4.85
CA GLY A 151 2.41 17.67 -5.09
C GLY A 151 3.51 18.42 -5.86
N ALA A 152 4.54 17.76 -6.41
CA ALA A 152 5.70 18.48 -6.97
C ALA A 152 5.72 18.67 -8.50
N ASN A 153 4.85 18.02 -9.28
CA ASN A 153 4.81 18.19 -10.73
C ASN A 153 3.36 18.37 -11.23
N THR A 154 2.88 19.61 -11.17
CA THR A 154 1.66 20.05 -11.83
C THR A 154 1.97 20.32 -13.29
N MET A 155 1.47 19.49 -14.21
CA MET A 155 1.45 19.83 -15.64
C MET A 155 0.07 20.40 -16.01
N ALA A 156 0.07 21.73 -16.16
CA ALA A 156 -0.80 22.65 -16.91
C ALA A 156 -2.33 22.74 -16.61
N SER A 157 -2.71 23.95 -16.19
CA SER A 157 -4.05 24.59 -16.24
C SER A 157 -4.35 25.16 -17.65
N PRO A 158 -5.57 25.66 -18.00
CA PRO A 158 -6.74 25.96 -17.17
C PRO A 158 -8.09 25.39 -17.65
N CYS A 159 -9.09 25.45 -16.76
CA CYS A 159 -10.52 25.44 -17.10
C CYS A 159 -11.17 26.65 -16.41
N PRO A 160 -11.75 27.62 -17.15
CA PRO A 160 -12.67 28.59 -16.58
C PRO A 160 -14.09 28.01 -16.48
N ASP A 161 -14.85 28.56 -15.54
CA ASP A 161 -16.22 28.15 -15.14
C ASP A 161 -17.26 28.29 -16.27
N PRO A 162 -18.14 27.30 -16.51
CA PRO A 162 -19.27 27.41 -17.43
C PRO A 162 -20.36 28.44 -17.06
N ARG A 163 -20.23 29.22 -15.98
CA ARG A 163 -21.18 30.31 -15.64
C ARG A 163 -20.73 31.73 -16.03
N ALA A 164 -19.58 31.89 -16.68
CA ALA A 164 -19.09 33.21 -17.09
C ALA A 164 -19.50 33.57 -18.54
N THR A 165 -20.80 33.74 -18.79
CA THR A 165 -21.30 34.58 -19.90
C THR A 165 -22.39 35.50 -19.39
N SER A 166 -21.96 36.66 -18.90
CA SER A 166 -22.62 37.98 -18.92
C SER A 166 -24.15 38.06 -18.93
N GLU A 167 -24.69 38.52 -17.80
CA GLU A 167 -25.59 39.67 -17.83
C GLU A 167 -24.81 40.91 -18.31
N VAL A 168 -25.13 41.40 -19.51
CA VAL A 168 -25.06 42.80 -20.00
C VAL A 168 -26.07 42.78 -21.17
N GLY A 169 -27.19 43.49 -21.21
CA GLY A 169 -27.49 44.84 -20.76
C GLY A 169 -27.92 45.63 -21.99
N LYS A 170 -29.25 45.78 -22.16
CA LYS A 170 -30.04 46.49 -23.21
C LYS A 170 -30.40 45.73 -24.48
#